data_AF-A0A0F9JYC3-F1
#
_entry.id   AF-A0A0F9JYC3-F1
#
_cell.length_a   1.000
_cell.length_b   1.000
_cell.length_c   1.000
_cell.angle_alpha   90.00
_cell.angle_beta   90.00
_cell.angle_gamma   90.00
#
_symmetry.space_group_name_H-M   'P 1'
#
loop_
_entity.id
_entity.type
_entity.pdbx_description
1 polymer ?
#
loop_
_entity_poly.entity_id
_entity_poly.type
_entity_poly.pdbx_seq_one_letter_code
_entity_poly.pdbx_strand_id
1 'polypeptide(L)'
;MRNEELMKLLAALGGVFALIEVILGLEGKKLDNIDVTSFVIALILAIIVLASVISPDKPIPLNWMIFVIIGIIMIVYSSLIGGVLVLLAGFVGYTER
;
A
#
# COMPACT_ATOMS: atom_id res chain seq x y z
N MET A 1 5.73 -12.17 16.87
CA MET A 1 7.03 -12.23 16.16
C MET A 1 6.85 -12.80 14.75
N ARG A 2 6.36 -14.03 14.57
CA ARG A 2 6.19 -14.60 13.22
C ARG A 2 5.13 -13.89 12.37
N ASN A 3 4.02 -13.43 12.95
CA ASN A 3 2.98 -12.76 12.14
C ASN A 3 3.34 -11.28 11.91
N GLU A 4 4.10 -10.65 12.80
CA GLU A 4 4.60 -9.28 12.60
C GLU A 4 5.59 -9.20 11.43
N GLU A 5 6.50 -10.18 11.32
CA GLU A 5 7.39 -10.32 10.15
C GLU A 5 6.61 -10.56 8.86
N LEU A 6 5.57 -11.38 8.93
CA LEU A 6 4.70 -11.69 7.78
C LEU A 6 3.86 -10.47 7.38
N MET A 7 3.37 -9.69 8.34
CA MET A 7 2.70 -8.42 8.12
C MET A 7 3.65 -7.43 7.43
N LYS A 8 4.88 -7.26 7.95
CA LYS A 8 5.91 -6.41 7.33
C LYS A 8 6.22 -6.84 5.90
N LEU A 9 6.34 -8.14 5.64
CA LEU A 9 6.59 -8.67 4.30
C LEU A 9 5.44 -8.36 3.33
N LEU A 10 4.19 -8.66 3.73
CA LEU A 10 3.02 -8.40 2.90
C LEU A 10 2.82 -6.91 2.64
N ALA A 11 3.02 -6.09 3.66
CA ALA A 11 3.04 -4.64 3.56
C ALA A 11 4.10 -4.13 2.58
N ALA A 12 5.33 -4.64 2.68
CA ALA A 12 6.43 -4.26 1.80
C ALA A 12 6.11 -4.60 0.35
N LEU A 13 5.69 -5.85 0.11
CA LEU A 13 5.30 -6.30 -1.24
C LEU A 13 4.13 -5.47 -1.76
N GLY A 14 3.11 -5.24 -0.96
CA GLY A 14 1.96 -4.43 -1.34
C GLY A 14 2.33 -3.01 -1.74
N GLY A 15 3.21 -2.35 -0.98
CA GLY A 15 3.73 -1.03 -1.33
C GLY A 15 4.57 -1.03 -2.62
N VAL A 16 5.41 -2.05 -2.83
CA VAL A 16 6.21 -2.17 -4.06
C VAL A 16 5.34 -2.42 -5.28
N PHE A 17 4.38 -3.36 -5.21
CA PHE A 17 3.46 -3.64 -6.32
C PHE A 17 2.58 -2.44 -6.64
N ALA A 18 2.16 -1.67 -5.63
CA ALA A 18 1.44 -0.43 -5.86
C ALA A 18 2.28 0.60 -6.63
N LEU A 19 3.57 0.76 -6.33
CA LEU A 19 4.45 1.62 -7.12
C LEU A 19 4.61 1.13 -8.57
N ILE A 20 4.70 -0.18 -8.77
CA ILE A 20 4.79 -0.77 -10.12
C ILE A 20 3.49 -0.49 -10.90
N GLU A 21 2.33 -0.73 -10.31
CA GLU A 21 1.03 -0.43 -10.93
C GLU A 21 0.87 1.06 -11.26
N VAL A 22 1.35 1.94 -10.37
CA VAL A 22 1.38 3.39 -10.60
C VAL A 22 2.21 3.74 -11.85
N ILE A 23 3.40 3.15 -12.00
CA ILE A 23 4.28 3.38 -13.15
C ILE A 23 3.67 2.79 -14.43
N LEU A 24 3.18 1.55 -14.40
CA LEU A 24 2.52 0.91 -15.53
C LEU A 24 1.24 1.65 -15.95
N GLY A 25 0.52 2.25 -15.00
CA GLY A 25 -0.65 3.08 -15.26
C GLY A 25 -0.35 4.37 -16.02
N LEU A 26 0.92 4.78 -16.10
CA LEU A 26 1.40 5.89 -16.92
C LEU A 26 1.86 5.44 -18.32
N GLU A 27 2.26 4.18 -18.49
CA GLU A 27 2.74 3.68 -19.78
C GLU A 27 1.65 3.78 -20.85
N GLY A 28 1.97 4.43 -21.97
CA GLY A 28 1.07 4.58 -23.10
C GLY A 28 -0.01 5.67 -22.96
N LYS A 29 -0.08 6.40 -21.83
CA LYS A 29 -0.98 7.55 -21.68
C LYS A 29 -0.32 8.85 -22.16
N LYS A 30 -1.06 9.65 -22.92
CA LYS A 30 -0.69 11.05 -23.19
C LYS A 30 -0.89 11.87 -21.92
N LEU A 31 -0.03 12.87 -21.69
CA LEU A 31 -0.05 13.72 -20.49
C LEU A 31 -1.43 14.33 -20.20
N ASP A 32 -2.17 14.73 -21.24
CA ASP A 32 -3.50 15.33 -21.10
C ASP A 32 -4.60 14.36 -20.63
N ASN A 33 -4.37 13.04 -20.72
CA ASN A 33 -5.31 11.99 -20.32
C ASN A 33 -4.94 11.34 -18.98
N ILE A 34 -3.92 11.84 -18.30
CA ILE A 34 -3.53 11.33 -16.98
C ILE A 34 -4.42 11.98 -15.94
N ASP A 35 -5.15 11.17 -15.19
CA ASP A 35 -5.77 11.61 -13.95
C ASP A 35 -4.67 11.82 -12.89
N VAL A 36 -4.15 13.03 -12.85
CA VAL A 36 -3.09 13.45 -11.93
C VAL A 36 -3.52 13.26 -10.48
N THR A 37 -4.81 13.45 -10.16
CA THR A 37 -5.32 13.34 -8.79
C THR A 37 -5.20 11.90 -8.30
N SER A 38 -5.72 10.95 -9.08
CA SER A 38 -5.65 9.53 -8.76
C SER A 38 -4.21 9.03 -8.72
N PHE A 39 -3.35 9.51 -9.63
CA PHE A 39 -1.92 9.20 -9.64
C PHE A 39 -1.20 9.66 -8.37
N VAL A 40 -1.41 10.91 -7.94
CA VAL A 40 -0.77 11.47 -6.75
C VAL A 40 -1.24 10.74 -5.49
N ILE A 41 -2.54 10.45 -5.37
CA ILE A 41 -3.09 9.68 -4.25
C ILE A 41 -2.45 8.29 -4.19
N ALA A 42 -2.41 7.59 -5.32
CA ALA A 42 -1.81 6.27 -5.43
C ALA A 42 -0.33 6.26 -4.99
N LEU A 43 0.44 7.24 -5.46
CA LEU A 43 1.85 7.39 -5.11
C LEU A 43 2.04 7.66 -3.61
N ILE A 44 1.25 8.56 -3.04
CA ILE A 44 1.30 8.90 -1.60
C ILE A 44 0.97 7.66 -0.76
N LEU A 45 -0.08 6.91 -1.12
CA LEU A 45 -0.47 5.70 -0.39
C LEU A 45 0.63 4.63 -0.43
N ALA A 46 1.23 4.40 -1.60
CA ALA A 46 2.32 3.45 -1.73
C ALA A 46 3.54 3.85 -0.88
N ILE A 47 3.90 5.13 -0.87
CA ILE A 47 5.00 5.67 -0.03
C ILE A 47 4.67 5.50 1.45
N ILE A 48 3.44 5.80 1.87
CA ILE A 48 2.99 5.64 3.26
C ILE A 48 3.16 4.18 3.72
N VAL A 49 2.71 3.23 2.91
CA VAL A 49 2.82 1.80 3.20
C VAL A 49 4.29 1.42 3.37
N LEU A 50 5.16 1.79 2.43
CA LEU A 50 6.59 1.47 2.51
C LEU A 50 7.28 2.15 3.70
N ALA A 51 6.93 3.40 3.99
CA ALA A 51 7.47 4.14 5.13
C ALA A 51 7.12 3.45 6.46
N SER A 52 5.89 2.94 6.60
CA SER A 52 5.47 2.21 7.80
C SER A 52 6.17 0.86 7.99
N VAL A 53 6.70 0.26 6.91
CA VAL A 53 7.54 -0.94 6.99
C VAL A 53 8.98 -0.60 7.39
N ILE A 54 9.56 0.45 6.79
CA ILE A 54 10.96 0.85 7.02
C ILE A 54 11.14 1.44 8.42
N SER A 55 10.16 2.20 8.90
CA SER A 55 10.20 2.87 10.20
C SER A 55 8.87 2.67 10.92
N PRO A 56 8.65 1.50 11.53
CA PRO A 56 7.38 1.13 12.15
C PRO A 56 7.00 1.96 13.38
N ASP A 57 7.92 2.78 13.92
CA ASP A 57 7.66 3.65 15.07
C ASP A 57 7.33 5.11 14.68
N LYS A 58 7.73 5.58 13.48
CA LYS A 58 7.48 6.93 12.96
C LYS A 58 7.64 6.97 11.43
N PRO A 59 6.84 7.74 10.67
CA PRO A 59 5.71 8.58 11.07
C PRO A 59 4.38 7.83 11.14
N ILE A 60 4.28 6.63 10.54
CA ILE A 60 3.03 5.85 10.48
C ILE A 60 3.31 4.48 11.08
N PRO A 61 2.63 4.13 12.19
CA PRO A 61 2.92 2.89 12.89
C PRO A 61 2.45 1.68 12.09
N LEU A 62 3.14 0.56 12.28
CA LEU A 62 2.74 -0.74 11.73
C LEU A 62 1.49 -1.27 12.45
N ASN A 63 0.35 -0.62 12.22
CA ASN A 63 -0.93 -0.90 12.87
C ASN A 63 -1.88 -1.58 11.89
N TRP A 64 -2.34 -2.78 12.24
CA TRP A 64 -3.22 -3.58 11.42
C TRP A 64 -4.45 -2.81 10.90
N MET A 65 -5.05 -1.94 11.72
CA MET A 65 -6.26 -1.21 11.36
C MET A 65 -5.98 -0.15 10.28
N ILE A 66 -4.81 0.50 10.36
CA ILE A 66 -4.34 1.45 9.35
C ILE A 66 -4.16 0.71 8.02
N PHE A 67 -3.53 -0.46 8.05
CA PHE A 67 -3.31 -1.29 6.87
C PHE A 67 -4.60 -1.78 6.21
N VAL A 68 -5.60 -2.18 7.00
CA VAL A 68 -6.92 -2.54 6.44
C VAL A 68 -7.55 -1.34 5.72
N ILE A 69 -7.57 -0.16 6.36
CA ILE A 69 -8.17 1.05 5.78
C ILE A 69 -7.42 1.47 4.51
N ILE A 70 -6.09 1.52 4.57
CA ILE A 70 -5.26 1.87 3.42
C ILE A 70 -5.43 0.86 2.29
N GLY A 71 -5.45 -0.44 2.58
CA GLY A 71 -5.67 -1.48 1.58
C GLY A 71 -7.00 -1.32 0.84
N ILE A 72 -8.08 -0.99 1.55
CA ILE A 72 -9.38 -0.70 0.92
C ILE A 72 -9.29 0.53 0.01
N ILE A 73 -8.70 1.62 0.49
CA ILE A 73 -8.54 2.85 -0.30
C ILE A 73 -7.70 2.56 -1.56
N MET A 74 -6.62 1.81 -1.43
CA MET A 74 -5.78 1.43 -2.56
C MET A 74 -6.54 0.62 -3.61
N ILE A 75 -7.34 -0.37 -3.20
CA ILE A 75 -8.15 -1.18 -4.11
C ILE A 75 -9.16 -0.32 -4.88
N VAL A 76 -9.80 0.65 -4.21
CA VAL A 76 -10.83 1.49 -4.83
C VAL A 76 -10.24 2.50 -5.80
N TYR A 77 -9.08 3.08 -5.47
CA TYR A 77 -8.59 4.27 -6.16
C TYR A 77 -7.31 4.07 -6.99
N SER A 78 -6.54 3.01 -6.76
CA SER A 78 -5.13 3.01 -7.15
C SER A 78 -4.63 1.67 -7.67
N SER A 79 -4.55 0.66 -6.80
CA SER A 79 -3.80 -0.56 -7.05
C SER A 79 -4.53 -1.75 -6.48
N LEU A 80 -4.91 -2.68 -7.36
CA LEU A 80 -5.65 -3.86 -6.98
C LEU A 80 -4.71 -4.85 -6.26
N ILE A 81 -3.58 -5.19 -6.87
CA ILE A 81 -2.67 -6.21 -6.33
C ILE A 81 -1.98 -5.67 -5.08
N GLY A 82 -1.42 -4.46 -5.17
CA GLY A 82 -0.83 -3.78 -4.03
C GLY A 82 -1.82 -3.60 -2.88
N GLY A 83 -3.03 -3.12 -3.17
CA GLY A 83 -4.07 -2.94 -2.16
C GLY A 83 -4.52 -4.24 -1.49
N VAL A 84 -4.68 -5.34 -2.23
CA VAL A 84 -5.00 -6.66 -1.67
C VAL A 84 -3.89 -7.16 -0.74
N LEU A 85 -2.62 -6.99 -1.10
CA LEU A 85 -1.49 -7.40 -0.26
C LEU A 85 -1.42 -6.58 1.05
N VAL A 86 -1.63 -5.27 0.96
CA VAL A 86 -1.71 -4.38 2.14
C VAL A 86 -2.89 -4.75 3.03
N LEU A 87 -4.04 -5.09 2.45
CA LEU A 87 -5.22 -5.54 3.17
C LEU A 87 -4.99 -6.88 3.90
N LEU A 88 -4.32 -7.84 3.24
CA LEU A 88 -3.89 -9.10 3.85
C LEU A 88 -2.90 -8.85 5.00
N ALA A 89 -1.96 -7.92 4.84
CA ALA A 89 -1.05 -7.52 5.92
C ALA A 89 -1.85 -7.02 7.14
N GLY A 90 -2.87 -6.19 6.89
CA GLY A 90 -3.81 -5.75 7.94
C GLY A 90 -4.51 -6.90 8.64
N PHE A 91 -5.06 -7.87 7.91
CA PHE A 91 -5.70 -9.04 8.54
C PHE A 91 -4.72 -9.92 9.32
N VAL A 92 -3.51 -10.13 8.81
CA VAL A 92 -2.47 -10.88 9.52
C VAL A 92 -2.12 -10.19 10.85
N GLY A 93 -1.95 -8.86 10.83
CA GLY A 93 -1.71 -8.08 12.04
C GLY A 93 -2.88 -8.12 13.04
N TYR A 94 -4.12 -8.22 12.56
CA TYR A 94 -5.29 -8.39 13.43
C TYR A 94 -5.26 -9.74 14.18
N THR A 95 -4.86 -10.81 13.50
CA THR A 95 -4.81 -12.16 14.09
C THR A 95 -3.71 -12.36 15.14
N GLU A 96 -2.78 -11.40 15.28
CA GLU A 96 -1.70 -11.45 16.28
C GLU A 96 -2.06 -10.67 17.58
N ARG A 97 -3.23 -10.02 17.64
CA ARG A 97 -3.82 -9.50 18.89
C ARG A 97 -4.58 -10.59 19.65
#